data_AF-A0A5B6WRB8-F1
#
_entry.id   AF-A0A5B6WRB8-F1
#
_cell.length_a   1.000
_cell.length_b   1.000
_cell.length_c   1.000
_cell.angle_alpha   90.00
_cell.angle_beta   90.00
_cell.angle_gamma   90.00
#
_symmetry.space_group_name_H-M   'P 1'
#
loop_
_entity.id
_entity.type
_entity.pdbx_description
1 polymer ?
#
loop_
_entity_poly.entity_id
_entity_poly.type
_entity_poly.pdbx_seq_one_letter_code
_entity_poly.pdbx_strand_id
1 'polypeptide(L)'
;MFDPDKQKRDEVDLINFLNLFKTLNVNLLLLELIDEILKYAKYLKEFMACYKKVKKGEQIDIDALCSTFIAKKKPPKLKDLGSFMIPIEIRDQYFNKALCDLGVSINLIPLSIYQKFTLEN
;
A
#
# COMPACT_ATOMS: atom_id res chain seq x y z
N MET A 1 14.92 -14.09 19.68
CA MET A 1 15.99 -14.79 18.94
C MET A 1 15.84 -14.40 17.48
N PHE A 2 16.86 -13.78 16.89
CA PHE A 2 16.83 -13.43 15.46
C PHE A 2 17.05 -14.72 14.68
N ASP A 3 16.06 -15.17 13.91
CA ASP A 3 16.17 -16.35 13.05
C ASP A 3 16.43 -15.87 11.60
N PRO A 4 17.68 -15.92 11.13
CA PRO A 4 18.05 -15.47 9.80
C PRO A 4 17.40 -16.32 8.69
N ASP A 5 17.00 -17.56 8.98
CA ASP A 5 16.35 -18.44 8.00
C ASP A 5 14.86 -18.15 7.85
N LYS A 6 14.24 -17.51 8.84
CA LYS A 6 12.86 -17.02 8.71
C LYS A 6 12.79 -15.80 7.80
N GLN A 7 13.75 -14.88 7.94
CA GLN A 7 13.81 -13.67 7.10
C GLN A 7 14.08 -13.99 5.63
N LYS A 8 14.91 -15.00 5.34
CA LYS A 8 15.13 -15.48 3.97
C LYS A 8 13.88 -16.13 3.38
N ARG A 9 13.09 -16.86 4.18
CA ARG A 9 11.81 -17.45 3.74
C ARG A 9 10.79 -16.38 3.40
N ASP A 10 10.64 -15.37 4.27
CA ASP A 10 9.71 -14.25 4.03
C ASP A 10 10.06 -13.47 2.74
N GLU A 11 11.35 -13.32 2.43
CA GLU A 11 11.84 -12.65 1.22
C GLU A 11 11.59 -13.47 -0.05
N VAL A 12 11.76 -14.80 0.02
CA VAL A 12 11.45 -15.74 -1.07
C VAL A 12 9.94 -15.79 -1.34
N ASP A 13 9.12 -15.82 -0.30
CA ASP A 13 7.66 -15.84 -0.42
C ASP A 13 7.14 -14.53 -1.04
N LEU A 14 7.73 -13.39 -0.66
CA LEU A 14 7.44 -12.10 -1.29
C LEU A 14 7.79 -12.11 -2.79
N ILE A 15 8.96 -12.62 -3.17
CA ILE A 15 9.39 -12.70 -4.57
C ILE A 15 8.46 -13.60 -5.38
N ASN A 16 8.05 -14.75 -4.83
CA ASN A 16 7.11 -15.67 -5.47
C ASN A 16 5.73 -15.04 -5.67
N PHE A 17 5.24 -14.32 -4.66
CA PHE A 17 4.00 -13.55 -4.76
C PHE A 17 4.08 -12.47 -5.84
N LEU A 18 5.16 -11.68 -5.87
CA LEU A 18 5.37 -10.65 -6.91
C LEU A 18 5.44 -11.25 -8.32
N ASN A 19 6.02 -12.44 -8.46
CA ASN A 19 6.07 -13.13 -9.75
C ASN A 19 4.70 -13.62 -10.19
N LEU A 20 3.89 -14.19 -9.28
CA LEU A 20 2.49 -14.55 -9.56
C LEU A 20 1.67 -13.33 -10.02
N PHE A 21 1.90 -12.18 -9.39
CA PHE A 21 1.26 -10.91 -9.74
C PHE A 21 1.68 -10.37 -11.11
N LYS A 22 2.88 -10.69 -11.60
CA LYS A 22 3.31 -10.34 -12.97
C LYS A 22 2.69 -11.25 -14.02
N THR A 23 2.40 -12.50 -13.67
CA THR A 23 1.73 -13.46 -14.57
C THR A 23 0.24 -13.19 -14.69
N LEU A 24 -0.38 -12.68 -13.63
CA LEU A 24 -1.68 -12.06 -13.71
C LEU A 24 -1.49 -10.75 -14.49
N ASN A 25 -2.26 -10.50 -15.53
CA ASN A 25 -2.14 -9.29 -16.36
C ASN A 25 -2.69 -8.06 -15.59
N VAL A 26 -2.09 -7.74 -14.44
CA VAL A 26 -2.63 -6.76 -13.49
C VAL A 26 -2.22 -5.35 -13.90
N ASN A 27 -3.17 -4.42 -13.78
CA ASN A 27 -2.99 -3.00 -14.09
C ASN A 27 -1.69 -2.46 -13.49
N LEU A 28 -0.87 -1.81 -14.32
CA LEU A 28 0.42 -1.16 -13.96
C LEU A 28 0.37 -0.41 -12.62
N LEU A 29 -0.77 0.24 -12.33
CA LEU A 29 -1.04 0.95 -11.08
C LEU A 29 -0.89 0.09 -9.80
N LEU A 30 -1.20 -1.21 -9.86
CA LEU A 30 -1.06 -2.09 -8.70
C LEU A 30 0.40 -2.46 -8.45
N LEU A 31 1.19 -2.67 -9.51
CA LEU A 31 2.63 -2.94 -9.39
C LEU A 31 3.37 -1.72 -8.84
N GLU A 32 3.04 -0.52 -9.32
CA GLU A 32 3.57 0.73 -8.80
C GLU A 32 3.22 0.92 -7.32
N LEU A 33 1.98 0.62 -6.92
CA LEU A 33 1.56 0.68 -5.52
C LEU A 33 2.31 -0.32 -4.63
N ILE A 34 2.51 -1.55 -5.11
CA ILE A 34 3.26 -2.57 -4.36
C ILE A 34 4.72 -2.14 -4.19
N ASP A 35 5.36 -1.61 -5.23
CA ASP A 35 6.74 -1.12 -5.16
C ASP A 35 6.89 0.03 -4.13
N GLU A 36 5.94 0.96 -4.11
CA GLU A 36 5.89 2.04 -3.12
C GLU A 36 5.67 1.52 -1.68
N ILE A 37 4.78 0.53 -1.49
CA ILE A 37 4.57 -0.13 -0.19
C ILE A 37 5.86 -0.83 0.28
N LEU A 38 6.58 -1.51 -0.62
CA LEU A 38 7.83 -2.19 -0.29
C LEU A 38 8.95 -1.22 0.08
N LYS A 39 9.08 -0.09 -0.63
CA LYS A 39 10.01 1.00 -0.27
C LYS A 39 9.70 1.54 1.13
N TYR A 40 8.43 1.77 1.42
CA TYR A 40 7.99 2.24 2.73
C TYR A 40 8.26 1.21 3.83
N ALA A 41 8.01 -0.08 3.58
CA ALA A 41 8.31 -1.16 4.53
C ALA A 41 9.80 -1.26 4.86
N LYS A 42 10.68 -1.09 3.85
CA LYS A 42 12.13 -1.02 4.05
C LYS A 42 12.52 0.14 4.97
N TYR A 43 11.98 1.34 4.72
CA TYR A 43 12.21 2.51 5.55
C TYR A 43 11.75 2.28 7.00
N LEU A 44 10.58 1.69 7.21
CA LEU A 44 10.08 1.35 8.56
C LEU A 44 10.98 0.34 9.28
N LYS A 45 11.50 -0.66 8.58
CA LYS A 45 12.40 -1.66 9.16
C LYS A 45 13.71 -1.03 9.64
N GLU A 46 14.28 -0.17 8.80
CA GLU A 46 15.48 0.61 9.13
C GLU A 46 15.23 1.59 10.29
N PHE A 47 14.08 2.27 10.26
CA PHE A 47 13.60 3.14 11.34
C PHE A 47 13.54 2.40 12.69
N MET A 48 12.93 1.22 12.71
CA MET A 48 12.79 0.42 13.93
C MET A 48 14.14 -0.09 14.45
N ALA A 49 15.10 -0.35 13.57
CA ALA A 49 16.45 -0.73 13.95
C ALA A 49 17.19 0.42 14.64
N CYS A 50 17.15 1.64 14.06
CA CYS A 50 17.76 2.82 14.69
C CYS A 50 17.09 3.17 16.02
N TYR A 51 15.74 3.17 16.07
CA TYR A 51 14.99 3.44 17.29
C TYR A 51 15.36 2.49 18.45
N LYS A 52 15.58 1.20 18.15
CA LYS A 52 16.01 0.21 19.15
C LYS A 52 17.41 0.51 19.70
N LYS A 53 18.36 0.90 18.86
CA LYS A 53 19.72 1.29 19.28
C LYS A 53 19.69 2.52 20.20
N VAL A 54 18.96 3.55 19.79
CA VAL A 54 18.75 4.79 20.57
C VAL A 54 18.10 4.49 21.92
N LYS A 55 17.03 3.69 21.94
CA LYS A 55 16.33 3.33 23.19
C LYS A 55 17.22 2.56 24.18
N LYS A 56 18.18 1.78 23.69
CA LYS A 56 19.10 0.99 24.53
C LYS A 56 20.30 1.80 25.04
N GLY A 57 20.50 3.03 24.59
CA GLY A 57 21.66 3.84 24.96
C GLY A 57 22.99 3.22 24.50
N GLU A 58 22.97 2.38 23.46
CA GLU A 58 24.18 1.83 22.85
C GLU A 58 25.00 2.99 22.25
N GLN A 59 26.33 2.90 22.27
CA GLN A 59 27.19 3.88 21.59
C GLN A 59 26.93 3.77 20.08
N ILE A 60 26.13 4.70 19.56
CA ILE A 60 25.71 4.71 18.16
C ILE A 60 26.81 5.40 17.38
N ASP A 61 27.52 4.67 16.54
CA ASP A 61 28.18 5.30 15.40
C ASP A 61 27.04 5.83 14.53
N ILE A 62 26.84 7.16 14.54
CA ILE A 62 25.73 7.82 13.85
C ILE A 62 26.02 7.71 12.35
N ASP A 63 25.60 6.60 11.76
CA ASP A 63 25.55 6.43 10.32
C ASP A 63 24.52 7.40 9.71
N ALA A 64 24.63 7.62 8.40
CA ALA A 64 23.79 8.59 7.69
C ALA A 64 22.29 8.34 7.92
N LEU A 65 21.88 7.08 8.10
CA LEU A 65 20.49 6.68 8.38
C LEU A 65 20.05 7.14 9.78
N CYS A 66 20.80 6.84 10.84
CA CYS A 66 20.45 7.32 12.18
C CYS A 66 20.54 8.86 12.30
N SER A 67 21.45 9.51 11.55
CA SER A 67 21.51 10.97 11.48
C SER A 67 20.21 11.56 10.93
N THR A 68 19.69 11.02 9.80
CA THR A 68 18.42 11.47 9.23
C THR A 68 17.21 11.20 10.14
N PHE A 69 17.26 10.12 10.93
CA PHE A 69 16.29 9.79 11.96
C PHE A 69 16.29 10.80 13.12
N ILE A 70 17.46 11.11 13.69
CA ILE A 70 17.61 12.12 14.76
C ILE A 70 17.19 13.50 14.24
N ALA A 71 17.48 13.79 12.98
CA ALA A 71 17.06 15.00 12.29
C ALA A 71 15.54 15.09 12.03
N LYS A 72 14.73 14.12 12.50
CA LYS A 72 13.26 14.07 12.36
C LYS A 72 12.79 14.17 10.91
N LYS A 73 13.52 13.59 9.94
CA LYS A 73 12.97 13.46 8.58
C LYS A 73 11.77 12.51 8.64
N LYS A 74 10.57 13.07 8.48
CA LYS A 74 9.34 12.28 8.34
C LYS A 74 9.54 11.30 7.18
N PRO A 75 9.05 10.05 7.29
CA PRO A 75 8.98 9.18 6.14
C PRO A 75 8.32 9.95 4.98
N PRO A 76 8.79 9.77 3.73
CA PRO A 76 8.08 10.34 2.58
C PRO A 76 6.62 9.91 2.66
N LYS A 77 5.71 10.89 2.69
CA LYS A 77 4.28 10.60 2.61
C LYS A 77 4.04 9.99 1.23
N LEU A 78 3.44 8.80 1.20
CA LEU A 78 2.83 8.31 -0.02
C LEU A 78 1.87 9.38 -0.53
N LYS A 79 1.89 9.63 -1.85
CA LYS A 79 0.87 10.48 -2.45
C LYS A 79 -0.48 9.87 -2.09
N ASP A 80 -1.35 10.70 -1.53
CA ASP A 80 -2.73 10.29 -1.31
C ASP A 80 -3.34 10.04 -2.69
N LEU A 81 -3.80 8.80 -2.92
CA LEU A 81 -4.57 8.47 -4.12
C LEU A 81 -5.93 9.16 -4.08
N GLY A 82 -6.38 9.61 -2.90
CA GLY A 82 -7.62 10.34 -2.69
C GLY A 82 -8.81 9.57 -3.25
N SER A 83 -9.55 10.24 -4.13
CA SER A 83 -10.62 9.66 -4.92
C SER A 83 -10.18 9.46 -6.37
N PHE A 84 -10.47 8.29 -6.93
CA PHE A 84 -10.18 7.94 -8.32
C PHE A 84 -11.41 7.37 -9.02
N MET A 85 -11.40 7.31 -10.35
CA MET A 85 -12.50 6.72 -11.12
C MET A 85 -12.13 5.31 -11.57
N ILE A 86 -13.03 4.34 -11.36
CA ILE A 86 -12.91 2.97 -11.85
C ILE A 86 -14.13 2.59 -12.69
N PRO A 87 -13.97 1.72 -13.70
CA PRO A 87 -15.11 1.08 -14.32
C PRO A 87 -15.75 0.08 -13.35
N ILE A 88 -17.08 0.01 -13.34
CA ILE A 88 -17.86 -0.96 -12.55
C ILE A 88 -18.99 -1.54 -13.38
N GLU A 89 -19.50 -2.69 -12.95
CA GLU A 89 -20.69 -3.32 -13.51
C GLU A 89 -21.67 -3.63 -12.37
N ILE A 90 -22.93 -3.25 -12.56
CA ILE A 90 -24.00 -3.50 -11.59
C ILE A 90 -25.14 -4.16 -12.37
N ARG A 91 -25.49 -5.42 -12.04
CA ARG A 91 -26.59 -6.17 -12.69
C ARG A 91 -26.54 -6.09 -14.22
N ASP A 92 -25.40 -6.44 -14.80
CA ASP A 92 -25.13 -6.42 -16.25
C ASP A 92 -25.16 -5.04 -16.92
N GLN A 93 -25.26 -3.96 -16.12
CA GLN A 93 -25.10 -2.59 -16.60
C GLN A 93 -23.70 -2.07 -16.30
N TYR A 94 -22.96 -1.74 -17.37
CA TYR A 94 -21.60 -1.23 -17.30
C TYR A 94 -21.55 0.29 -17.11
N PHE A 95 -20.72 0.74 -16.16
CA PHE A 95 -20.40 2.14 -15.91
C PHE A 95 -18.89 2.36 -16.08
N ASN A 96 -18.50 3.15 -17.08
CA ASN A 96 -17.09 3.49 -17.35
C ASN A 96 -16.41 4.23 -16.18
N LYS A 97 -17.17 5.08 -15.47
CA LYS A 97 -16.64 5.96 -14.43
C LYS A 97 -17.51 5.90 -13.18
N ALA A 98 -17.02 5.21 -12.15
CA ALA A 98 -17.53 5.29 -10.80
C ALA A 98 -16.46 5.84 -9.87
N LEU A 99 -16.84 6.75 -8.98
CA LEU A 99 -15.93 7.34 -8.00
C LEU A 99 -15.64 6.31 -6.90
N CYS A 100 -14.37 5.95 -6.73
CA CYS A 100 -13.85 5.19 -5.62
C CYS A 100 -13.11 6.16 -4.69
N ASP A 101 -13.69 6.42 -3.52
CA ASP A 101 -13.08 7.24 -2.48
C ASP A 101 -12.61 6.33 -1.34
N LEU A 102 -11.30 6.23 -1.14
CA LEU A 102 -10.71 5.40 -0.08
C LEU A 102 -10.87 6.01 1.31
N GLY A 103 -11.27 7.29 1.41
CA GLY A 103 -11.54 7.99 2.66
C GLY A 103 -12.94 7.75 3.22
N VAL A 104 -13.82 7.08 2.47
CA VAL A 104 -15.23 6.87 2.83
C VAL A 104 -15.56 5.38 2.86
N SER A 105 -16.20 4.90 3.93
CA SER A 105 -16.57 3.48 4.11
C SER A 105 -17.95 3.13 3.56
N ILE A 106 -18.65 4.06 2.91
CA ILE A 106 -20.02 3.92 2.43
C ILE A 106 -20.06 4.07 0.90
N ASN A 107 -20.71 3.13 0.23
CA ASN A 107 -20.97 3.20 -1.21
C ASN A 107 -22.25 3.99 -1.48
N LEU A 108 -22.17 5.02 -2.33
CA LEU A 108 -23.32 5.82 -2.75
C LEU A 108 -23.73 5.47 -4.18
N ILE A 109 -25.03 5.28 -4.41
CA ILE A 109 -25.63 5.14 -5.73
C ILE A 109 -26.61 6.29 -5.93
N PRO A 110 -26.47 7.11 -6.98
CA PRO A 110 -27.45 8.13 -7.32
C PRO A 110 -28.86 7.55 -7.47
N LEU A 111 -29.87 8.26 -6.96
CA LEU A 111 -31.28 7.81 -7.01
C LEU A 111 -31.73 7.46 -8.43
N SER A 112 -31.29 8.23 -9.43
CA SER A 112 -31.60 7.98 -10.84
C SER A 112 -31.06 6.64 -11.36
N ILE A 113 -29.94 6.17 -10.82
CA ILE A 113 -29.37 4.85 -11.15
C ILE A 113 -30.14 3.77 -10.39
N TYR A 114 -30.40 3.98 -9.11
CA TYR A 114 -31.19 3.06 -8.29
C TYR A 114 -32.58 2.80 -8.89
N GLN A 115 -33.27 3.85 -9.36
CA GLN A 115 -34.59 3.74 -10.00
C GLN A 115 -34.55 2.88 -11.26
N LYS A 116 -33.51 2.97 -12.10
CA LYS A 116 -33.37 2.11 -13.29
C LYS A 116 -33.35 0.63 -12.91
N PHE A 117 -32.67 0.28 -11.83
CA PHE A 117 -32.61 -1.11 -11.35
C PHE A 117 -33.86 -1.58 -10.59
N THR A 118 -34.76 -0.67 -10.19
CA THR A 118 -35.93 -0.98 -9.36
C THR A 118 -37.24 -0.98 -10.15
N LEU A 119 -37.28 -0.28 -11.30
CA LEU A 119 -38.47 -0.13 -12.15
C LEU A 119 -38.55 -1.16 -13.30
N GLU A 120 -37.59 -2.08 -13.40
CA GLU A 120 -37.57 -3.18 -14.40
C GLU A 120 -38.23 -4.49 -13.89
N ASN A 121 -39.27 -4.38 -13.05
CA ASN A 121 -40.16 -5.50 -12.72
C ASN A 121 -41.45 -5.45 -13.52
#